data_AF-K6XHG1-F1
#
_entry.id   AF-K6XHG1-F1
#
_cell.length_a   1.000
_cell.length_b   1.000
_cell.length_c   1.000
_cell.angle_alpha   90.00
_cell.angle_beta   90.00
_cell.angle_gamma   90.00
#
_symmetry.space_group_name_H-M   'P 1'
#
loop_
_entity.id
_entity.type
_entity.pdbx_description
1 polymer ?
#
loop_
_entity_poly.entity_id
_entity_poly.type
_entity_poly.pdbx_seq_one_letter_code
_entity_poly.pdbx_strand_id
1 'polypeptide(L)'
;MESTGTSQVELSRLTGLPASKISRYVSGKLEPSEPTLDLLLSSLGLRVDFDVSPVLLERTKRRSWLLHREISEKLGRSGIDELGWERMQRNLDRVRSNIHGLVHERNLDRWQYIVDQRSLRALHRALVDISPDGIEMREVSPMTGFLTEDERLGVLAVIKR
;
A
#
# COMPACT_ATOMS: atom_id res chain seq x y z
N MET A 1 14.12 -9.06 -22.52
CA MET A 1 15.30 -9.82 -22.96
C MET A 1 14.89 -10.94 -23.91
N GLU A 2 14.02 -11.88 -23.49
CA GLU A 2 13.48 -12.90 -24.42
C GLU A 2 12.69 -12.29 -25.58
N SER A 3 11.80 -11.33 -25.29
CA SER A 3 11.00 -10.63 -26.30
C SER A 3 11.81 -9.79 -27.30
N THR A 4 13.04 -9.40 -26.93
CA THR A 4 13.92 -8.56 -27.75
C THR A 4 15.08 -9.36 -28.35
N GLY A 5 15.17 -10.66 -28.07
CA GLY A 5 16.29 -11.53 -28.48
C GLY A 5 17.65 -11.18 -27.86
N THR A 6 17.71 -10.21 -26.95
CA THR A 6 18.98 -9.66 -26.42
C THR A 6 19.51 -10.51 -25.27
N SER A 7 20.74 -11.00 -25.40
CA SER A 7 21.42 -11.75 -24.33
C SER A 7 22.00 -10.85 -23.23
N GLN A 8 22.33 -11.39 -22.05
CA GLN A 8 23.00 -10.62 -20.98
C GLN A 8 24.39 -10.11 -21.40
N VAL A 9 25.09 -10.87 -22.23
CA VAL A 9 26.39 -10.47 -22.79
C VAL A 9 26.24 -9.31 -23.76
N GLU A 10 25.22 -9.34 -24.60
CA GLU A 10 24.92 -8.27 -25.55
C GLU A 10 24.47 -7.00 -24.84
N LEU A 11 23.59 -7.12 -23.84
CA LEU A 11 23.15 -5.99 -23.02
C LEU A 11 24.32 -5.37 -22.24
N SER A 12 25.27 -6.18 -21.79
CA SER A 12 26.52 -5.71 -21.17
C SER A 12 27.34 -4.84 -22.13
N ARG A 13 27.44 -5.21 -23.42
CA ARG A 13 28.12 -4.40 -24.43
C ARG A 13 27.38 -3.09 -24.73
N LEU A 14 26.05 -3.13 -24.79
CA LEU A 14 25.22 -1.95 -25.07
C LEU A 14 25.23 -0.92 -23.93
N THR A 15 25.29 -1.39 -22.68
CA THR A 15 25.14 -0.53 -21.49
C THR A 15 26.46 -0.21 -20.78
N GLY A 16 27.53 -0.93 -21.09
CA GLY A 16 28.80 -0.86 -20.35
C GLY A 16 28.73 -1.46 -18.93
N LEU A 17 27.59 -2.01 -18.51
CA LEU A 17 27.44 -2.66 -17.22
C LEU A 17 28.03 -4.07 -17.26
N PRO A 18 28.71 -4.54 -16.19
CA PRO A 18 29.22 -5.91 -16.16
C PRO A 18 28.09 -6.94 -16.25
N ALA A 19 28.26 -7.97 -17.09
CA ALA A 19 27.28 -9.06 -17.24
C ALA A 19 26.91 -9.73 -15.90
N SER A 20 27.86 -9.84 -14.96
CA SER A 20 27.62 -10.34 -13.61
C SER A 20 26.65 -9.46 -12.80
N LYS A 21 26.70 -8.13 -13.01
CA LYS A 21 25.78 -7.17 -12.39
C LYS A 21 24.38 -7.28 -13.00
N ILE A 22 24.30 -7.39 -14.33
CA ILE A 22 23.04 -7.62 -15.06
C ILE A 22 22.36 -8.91 -14.60
N SER A 23 23.11 -10.01 -14.46
CA SER A 23 22.59 -11.28 -13.95
C SER A 23 21.95 -11.15 -12.56
N ARG A 24 22.53 -10.34 -11.67
CA ARG A 24 21.96 -10.07 -10.34
C ARG A 24 20.68 -9.24 -10.41
N TYR A 25 20.56 -8.29 -11.33
CA TYR A 25 19.32 -7.56 -11.57
C TYR A 25 18.22 -8.50 -12.07
N VAL A 26 18.50 -9.31 -13.09
CA VAL A 26 17.53 -10.25 -13.69
C VAL A 26 17.07 -11.31 -12.69
N SER A 27 17.95 -11.77 -11.80
CA SER A 27 17.60 -12.73 -10.74
C SER A 27 16.95 -12.10 -9.50
N GLY A 28 16.74 -10.78 -9.48
CA GLY A 28 16.18 -10.06 -8.32
C GLY A 28 17.10 -9.99 -7.09
N LYS A 29 18.37 -10.42 -7.21
CA LYS A 29 19.38 -10.39 -6.13
C LYS A 29 19.99 -9.01 -5.90
N LEU A 30 19.65 -8.04 -6.75
CA LEU A 30 20.04 -6.65 -6.66
C LEU A 30 18.97 -5.82 -7.35
N GLU A 31 18.63 -4.66 -6.80
CA GLU A 31 17.76 -3.71 -7.46
C GLU A 31 18.60 -2.66 -8.21
N PRO A 32 18.31 -2.38 -9.49
CA PRO A 32 18.95 -1.28 -10.21
C PRO A 32 18.43 0.06 -9.65
N SER A 33 19.30 1.08 -9.66
CA SER A 33 18.80 2.45 -9.50
C SER A 33 17.93 2.84 -10.69
N GLU A 34 17.05 3.83 -10.53
CA GLU A 34 16.19 4.31 -11.60
C GLU A 34 16.97 4.68 -12.89
N PRO A 35 18.10 5.42 -12.85
CA PRO A 35 18.90 5.66 -14.06
C PRO A 35 19.50 4.39 -14.68
N THR A 36 19.84 3.39 -13.85
CA THR A 36 20.37 2.11 -14.34
C THR A 36 19.27 1.32 -15.03
N LEU A 37 18.07 1.31 -14.45
CA LEU A 37 16.91 0.63 -15.02
C LEU A 37 16.53 1.26 -16.36
N ASP A 38 16.49 2.59 -16.44
CA ASP A 38 16.20 3.33 -17.67
C ASP A 38 17.22 3.02 -18.78
N LEU A 39 18.52 3.00 -18.47
CA LEU A 39 19.58 2.62 -19.41
C LEU A 39 19.40 1.19 -19.93
N LEU A 40 19.09 0.24 -19.04
CA LEU A 40 18.87 -1.17 -19.41
C LEU A 40 17.67 -1.30 -20.35
N LEU A 41 16.56 -0.65 -20.04
CA LEU A 41 15.32 -0.72 -20.82
C LEU A 41 15.45 -0.01 -22.16
N SER A 42 16.01 1.21 -22.18
CA SER A 42 16.26 1.97 -23.40
C SER A 42 17.16 1.19 -24.37
N SER A 43 18.18 0.50 -23.85
CA SER A 43 19.06 -0.36 -24.65
C SER A 43 18.35 -1.57 -25.27
N LEU A 44 17.19 -1.94 -24.72
CA LEU A 44 16.31 -2.99 -25.26
C LEU A 44 15.19 -2.44 -26.14
N GLY A 45 15.16 -1.12 -26.39
CA GLY A 45 14.06 -0.46 -27.10
C GLY A 45 12.74 -0.43 -26.30
N LEU A 46 12.83 -0.54 -24.98
CA LEU A 46 11.70 -0.57 -24.06
C LEU A 46 11.63 0.73 -23.26
N ARG A 47 10.41 1.17 -22.97
CA ARG A 47 10.12 2.29 -22.06
C ARG A 47 9.11 1.82 -21.03
N VAL A 48 9.26 2.27 -19.78
CA VAL A 48 8.19 2.15 -18.77
C VAL A 48 7.31 3.39 -18.89
N ASP A 49 6.05 3.16 -19.24
CA ASP A 49 5.02 4.19 -19.15
C ASP A 49 4.10 3.89 -17.97
N PHE A 50 3.78 4.93 -17.20
CA PHE A 50 2.77 4.86 -16.16
C PHE A 50 1.49 5.51 -16.67
N ASP A 51 0.41 4.74 -16.72
CA ASP A 51 -0.92 5.30 -16.86
C ASP A 51 -1.53 5.50 -15.48
N VAL A 52 -2.04 6.71 -15.23
CA VAL A 52 -2.64 7.10 -13.95
C VAL A 52 -4.11 7.33 -14.17
N SER A 53 -4.90 6.31 -13.87
CA SER A 53 -6.35 6.33 -13.97
C SER A 53 -7.02 6.22 -12.59
N PRO A 54 -8.16 6.89 -12.35
CA PRO A 54 -8.93 6.67 -11.13
C PRO A 54 -9.41 5.22 -11.01
N VAL A 55 -9.25 4.62 -9.83
CA VAL A 55 -9.84 3.30 -9.55
C VAL A 55 -11.32 3.47 -9.21
N LEU A 56 -12.18 2.86 -10.01
CA LEU A 56 -13.63 2.83 -9.78
C LEU A 56 -13.94 1.82 -8.68
N LEU A 57 -14.20 2.32 -7.48
CA LEU A 57 -14.62 1.50 -6.34
C LEU A 57 -16.15 1.43 -6.28
N GLU A 58 -16.67 0.23 -5.97
CA GLU A 58 -18.07 0.05 -5.60
C GLU A 58 -18.46 0.96 -4.42
N ARG A 59 -19.74 1.35 -4.36
CA ARG A 59 -20.24 2.34 -3.39
C ARG A 59 -19.81 2.07 -1.94
N THR A 60 -19.90 0.84 -1.47
CA THR A 60 -19.52 0.46 -0.10
C THR A 60 -18.01 0.53 0.11
N LYS A 61 -17.21 0.10 -0.86
CA LYS A 61 -15.75 0.15 -0.79
C LYS A 61 -15.23 1.59 -0.90
N ARG A 62 -15.83 2.41 -1.76
CA ARG A 62 -15.59 3.87 -1.86
C ARG A 62 -15.90 4.58 -0.56
N ARG A 63 -17.04 4.24 0.07
CA ARG A 63 -17.44 4.78 1.37
C ARG A 63 -16.42 4.44 2.46
N SER A 64 -16.00 3.18 2.55
CA SER A 64 -14.96 2.75 3.49
C SER A 64 -13.65 3.49 3.24
N TRP A 65 -13.20 3.55 1.99
CA TRP A 65 -11.96 4.25 1.63
C TRP A 65 -11.98 5.74 1.99
N LEU A 66 -13.08 6.46 1.72
CA LEU A 66 -13.21 7.88 2.06
C LEU A 66 -13.09 8.13 3.57
N LEU A 67 -13.74 7.30 4.39
CA LEU A 67 -13.65 7.40 5.85
C LEU A 67 -12.22 7.15 6.34
N HIS A 68 -11.54 6.13 5.82
CA HIS A 68 -10.17 5.82 6.23
C HIS A 68 -9.15 6.84 5.69
N ARG A 69 -9.42 7.45 4.54
CA ARG A 69 -8.64 8.58 4.03
C ARG A 69 -8.75 9.79 4.95
N GLU A 70 -9.94 10.12 5.43
CA GLU A 70 -10.13 11.21 6.41
C GLU A 70 -9.36 10.94 7.70
N ILE A 71 -9.42 9.70 8.22
CA ILE A 71 -8.64 9.29 9.41
C ILE A 71 -7.14 9.44 9.13
N SER A 72 -6.67 8.95 7.98
CA SER A 72 -5.28 9.06 7.56
C SER A 72 -4.83 10.52 7.52
N GLU A 73 -5.63 11.41 6.94
CA GLU A 73 -5.33 12.84 6.87
C GLU A 73 -5.28 13.50 8.25
N LYS A 74 -6.25 13.19 9.12
CA LYS A 74 -6.30 13.69 10.49
C LYS A 74 -5.08 13.27 11.29
N LEU A 75 -4.74 11.98 11.28
CA LEU A 75 -3.56 11.45 11.97
C LEU A 75 -2.25 12.00 11.40
N GLY A 76 -2.20 12.30 10.10
CA GLY A 76 -1.03 12.91 9.48
C GLY A 76 -0.77 14.35 9.98
N ARG A 77 -1.84 15.07 10.33
CA ARG A 77 -1.76 16.44 10.87
C ARG A 77 -1.49 16.46 12.38
N SER A 78 -2.19 15.61 13.14
CA SER A 78 -2.11 15.60 14.61
C SER A 78 -1.02 14.70 15.17
N GLY A 79 -0.49 13.78 14.38
CA GLY A 79 0.24 12.63 14.89
C GLY A 79 -0.67 11.66 15.65
N ILE A 80 -0.05 10.71 16.35
CA ILE A 80 -0.71 9.69 17.17
C ILE A 80 -0.04 9.70 18.54
N ASP A 81 -0.81 10.07 19.56
CA ASP A 81 -0.39 10.02 20.95
C ASP A 81 -0.56 8.62 21.54
N GLU A 82 -0.13 8.44 22.79
CA GLU A 82 -0.22 7.14 23.49
C GLU A 82 -1.66 6.63 23.54
N LEU A 83 -2.62 7.51 23.84
CA LEU A 83 -4.04 7.18 23.91
C LEU A 83 -4.60 6.72 22.55
N GLY A 84 -4.09 7.29 21.46
CA GLY A 84 -4.39 6.85 20.10
C GLY A 84 -3.94 5.41 19.85
N TRP A 85 -2.70 5.07 20.19
CA TRP A 85 -2.17 3.71 20.05
C TRP A 85 -2.93 2.71 20.93
N GLU A 86 -3.19 3.04 22.20
CA GLU A 86 -3.99 2.20 23.10
C GLU A 86 -5.43 1.99 22.61
N ARG A 87 -6.03 3.00 21.99
CA ARG A 87 -7.36 2.87 21.36
C ARG A 87 -7.32 1.88 20.21
N MET A 88 -6.30 1.93 19.35
CA MET A 88 -6.15 0.97 18.25
C MET A 88 -6.00 -0.46 18.80
N GLN A 89 -5.19 -0.65 19.84
CA GLN A 89 -5.01 -1.97 20.45
C GLN A 89 -6.33 -2.53 20.97
N ARG A 90 -7.08 -1.76 21.77
CA ARG A 90 -8.39 -2.19 22.28
C ARG A 90 -9.39 -2.49 21.18
N ASN A 91 -9.35 -1.72 20.10
CA ASN A 91 -10.18 -1.99 18.94
C ASN A 91 -9.79 -3.29 18.23
N LEU A 92 -8.49 -3.60 18.11
CA LEU A 92 -8.02 -4.88 17.56
C LEU A 92 -8.49 -6.06 18.41
N ASP A 93 -8.34 -5.97 19.73
CA ASP A 93 -8.77 -7.03 20.64
C ASP A 93 -10.27 -7.32 20.47
N ARG A 94 -11.08 -6.25 20.36
CA ARG A 94 -12.52 -6.35 20.11
C ARG A 94 -12.86 -6.91 18.73
N VAL A 95 -12.14 -6.54 17.68
CA VAL A 95 -12.39 -7.10 16.34
C VAL A 95 -12.03 -8.58 16.33
N ARG A 96 -10.89 -8.96 16.93
CA ARG A 96 -10.42 -10.34 17.04
C ARG A 96 -11.40 -11.23 17.81
N SER A 97 -12.08 -10.70 18.83
CA SER A 97 -13.08 -11.48 19.58
C SER A 97 -14.40 -11.72 18.84
N ASN A 98 -14.66 -11.01 17.74
CA ASN A 98 -15.96 -11.02 17.03
C ASN A 98 -15.90 -11.60 15.61
N ILE A 99 -14.72 -11.93 15.09
CA ILE A 99 -14.56 -12.40 13.71
C ILE A 99 -14.05 -13.84 13.68
N HIS A 100 -14.63 -14.65 12.81
CA HIS A 100 -14.23 -16.03 12.53
C HIS A 100 -13.88 -16.18 11.04
N GLY A 101 -12.65 -16.61 10.72
CA GLY A 101 -12.21 -16.89 9.34
C GLY A 101 -10.73 -16.55 9.05
N LEU A 102 -10.03 -17.42 8.32
CA LEU A 102 -8.58 -17.35 8.07
C LEU A 102 -8.09 -16.06 7.40
N VAL A 103 -8.85 -15.49 6.45
CA VAL A 103 -8.48 -14.24 5.76
C VAL A 103 -8.47 -13.05 6.73
N HIS A 104 -9.43 -13.01 7.65
CA HIS A 104 -9.53 -11.96 8.65
C HIS A 104 -8.43 -12.09 9.71
N GLU A 105 -8.03 -13.31 10.08
CA GLU A 105 -6.92 -13.55 11.02
C GLU A 105 -5.60 -12.98 10.50
N ARG A 106 -5.24 -13.25 9.23
CA ARG A 106 -4.02 -12.70 8.62
C ARG A 106 -4.03 -11.17 8.58
N ASN A 107 -5.17 -10.55 8.26
CA ASN A 107 -5.27 -9.09 8.21
C ASN A 107 -5.24 -8.48 9.63
N LEU A 108 -5.77 -9.18 10.64
CA LEU A 108 -5.63 -8.78 12.04
C LEU A 108 -4.18 -8.82 12.52
N ASP A 109 -3.42 -9.84 12.14
CA ASP A 109 -1.99 -9.94 12.49
C ASP A 109 -1.18 -8.83 11.80
N ARG A 110 -1.52 -8.48 10.56
CA ARG A 110 -0.92 -7.32 9.86
C ARG A 110 -1.22 -6.01 10.59
N TRP A 111 -2.46 -5.81 11.06
CA TRP A 111 -2.78 -4.64 11.85
C TRP A 111 -2.06 -4.61 13.20
N GLN A 112 -1.99 -5.76 13.89
CA GLN A 112 -1.28 -5.91 15.14
C GLN A 112 0.19 -5.51 14.97
N TYR A 113 0.84 -6.01 13.93
CA TYR A 113 2.21 -5.61 13.60
C TYR A 113 2.36 -4.09 13.38
N ILE A 114 1.42 -3.45 12.67
CA ILE A 114 1.47 -1.98 12.45
C ILE A 114 1.37 -1.22 13.79
N VAL A 115 0.48 -1.65 14.68
CA VAL A 115 0.26 -1.04 16.00
C VAL A 115 1.46 -1.28 16.92
N ASP A 116 1.99 -2.51 16.98
CA ASP A 116 3.16 -2.88 17.78
C ASP A 116 4.41 -2.08 17.38
N GLN A 117 4.62 -1.93 16.07
CA GLN A 117 5.73 -1.15 15.53
C GLN A 117 5.49 0.36 15.60
N ARG A 118 4.28 0.80 16.01
CA ARG A 118 3.83 2.20 16.01
C ARG A 118 4.15 2.92 14.70
N SER A 119 3.99 2.20 13.58
CA SER A 119 4.46 2.65 12.28
C SER A 119 3.41 3.52 11.60
N LEU A 120 3.52 4.84 11.77
CA LEU A 120 2.64 5.82 11.14
C LEU A 120 2.61 5.67 9.61
N ARG A 121 3.77 5.41 8.99
CA ARG A 121 3.87 5.18 7.54
C ARG A 121 3.09 3.94 7.09
N ALA A 122 3.22 2.82 7.82
CA ALA A 122 2.51 1.59 7.47
C ALA A 122 1.01 1.73 7.69
N LEU A 123 0.61 2.44 8.76
CA LEU A 123 -0.77 2.81 9.03
C LEU A 123 -1.38 3.63 7.88
N HIS A 124 -0.74 4.74 7.49
CA HIS A 124 -1.23 5.56 6.37
C HIS A 124 -1.42 4.75 5.10
N ARG A 125 -0.44 3.90 4.76
CA ARG A 125 -0.52 3.02 3.59
C ARG A 125 -1.74 2.12 3.66
N ALA A 126 -1.94 1.40 4.76
CA ALA A 126 -3.07 0.49 4.94
C ALA A 126 -4.43 1.19 4.86
N LEU A 127 -4.54 2.42 5.38
CA LEU A 127 -5.79 3.18 5.38
C LEU A 127 -6.23 3.59 3.97
N VAL A 128 -5.29 3.96 3.09
CA VAL A 128 -5.60 4.54 1.77
C VAL A 128 -5.45 3.56 0.60
N ASP A 129 -5.01 2.33 0.85
CA ASP A 129 -4.75 1.32 -0.18
C ASP A 129 -6.04 0.89 -0.92
N ILE A 130 -6.09 1.14 -2.22
CA ILE A 130 -7.24 0.85 -3.08
C ILE A 130 -7.20 -0.54 -3.71
N SER A 131 -6.15 -1.33 -3.46
CA SER A 131 -6.04 -2.72 -3.90
C SER A 131 -7.05 -3.63 -3.19
N PRO A 132 -7.31 -4.85 -3.72
CA PRO A 132 -8.10 -5.87 -3.02
C PRO A 132 -7.61 -6.12 -1.58
N ASP A 133 -6.31 -6.29 -1.38
CA ASP A 133 -5.71 -6.43 -0.05
C ASP A 133 -6.01 -5.24 0.87
N GLY A 134 -5.89 -4.02 0.36
CA GLY A 134 -6.20 -2.80 1.11
C GLY A 134 -7.68 -2.69 1.48
N ILE A 135 -8.56 -3.17 0.59
CA ILE A 135 -9.99 -3.27 0.84
C ILE A 135 -10.28 -4.25 1.97
N GLU A 136 -9.72 -5.46 1.92
CA GLU A 136 -9.89 -6.49 2.95
C GLU A 136 -9.31 -6.05 4.31
N MET A 137 -8.14 -5.40 4.31
CA MET A 137 -7.54 -4.83 5.51
C MET A 137 -8.50 -3.86 6.22
N ARG A 138 -9.23 -3.02 5.46
CA ARG A 138 -10.18 -2.07 6.04
C ARG A 138 -11.43 -2.73 6.65
N GLU A 139 -11.77 -3.95 6.27
CA GLU A 139 -12.93 -4.67 6.84
C GLU A 139 -12.72 -5.01 8.32
N VAL A 140 -11.46 -5.18 8.73
CA VAL A 140 -11.06 -5.51 10.11
C VAL A 140 -10.28 -4.39 10.77
N SER A 141 -10.47 -3.14 10.31
CA SER A 141 -9.69 -1.99 10.76
C SER A 141 -9.91 -1.62 12.24
N PRO A 142 -8.84 -1.28 12.99
CA PRO A 142 -8.97 -0.82 14.38
C PRO A 142 -9.27 0.67 14.52
N MET A 143 -9.75 1.34 13.47
CA MET A 143 -9.96 2.79 13.46
C MET A 143 -11.32 3.25 14.02
N THR A 144 -12.05 2.37 14.72
CA THR A 144 -13.33 2.77 15.32
C THR A 144 -13.13 3.91 16.33
N GLY A 145 -13.93 4.97 16.20
CA GLY A 145 -13.90 6.13 17.09
C GLY A 145 -12.81 7.16 16.77
N PHE A 146 -12.08 7.05 15.67
CA PHE A 146 -11.10 8.07 15.25
C PHE A 146 -11.74 9.28 14.52
N LEU A 147 -12.97 9.10 14.04
CA LEU A 147 -13.81 10.19 13.55
C LEU A 147 -14.98 10.44 14.49
N THR A 148 -15.32 11.71 14.71
CA THR A 148 -16.59 12.12 15.31
C THR A 148 -17.74 11.84 14.33
N GLU A 149 -18.98 11.87 14.82
CA GLU A 149 -20.13 11.65 13.94
C GLU A 149 -20.26 12.76 12.89
N ASP A 150 -19.98 14.02 13.24
CA ASP A 150 -19.99 15.15 12.29
C ASP A 150 -18.92 14.98 11.20
N GLU A 151 -17.70 14.57 11.56
CA GLU A 151 -16.64 14.27 10.59
C GLU A 151 -17.07 13.14 9.66
N ARG A 152 -17.67 12.07 10.20
CA ARG A 152 -18.20 10.96 9.39
C ARG A 152 -19.28 11.45 8.42
N LEU A 153 -20.27 12.20 8.89
CA LEU A 153 -21.35 12.71 8.06
C LEU A 153 -20.83 13.65 6.96
N GLY A 154 -19.85 14.51 7.27
CA GLY A 154 -19.20 15.38 6.31
C GLY A 154 -18.55 14.62 5.15
N VAL A 155 -17.77 13.58 5.46
CA VAL A 155 -17.14 12.72 4.44
C VAL A 155 -18.19 12.02 3.56
N LEU A 156 -19.27 11.56 4.18
CA LEU A 156 -20.29 10.75 3.50
C LEU A 156 -21.25 11.58 2.63
N ALA A 157 -21.37 12.88 2.90
CA ALA A 157 -22.14 13.80 2.06
C ALA A 157 -21.57 13.88 0.63
N VAL A 158 -20.25 13.69 0.46
CA VAL A 158 -19.55 13.71 -0.84
C VAL A 158 -19.98 12.56 -1.75
N ILE A 159 -20.52 11.47 -1.20
CA ILE A 159 -20.95 10.28 -1.98
C ILE A 159 -22.37 10.44 -2.56
N LYS A 160 -23.16 11.38 -2.02
CA LYS A 160 -24.55 11.61 -2.47
C LYS A 160 -24.65 12.59 -3.66
N ARG A 161 -23.53 13.12 -4.13
CA ARG A 161 -23.42 13.96 -5.34
C ARG A 161 -22.72 13.16 -6.44
#